data_AF-A0A935QE98-F1
#
_entry.id   AF-A0A935QE98-F1
#
_cell.length_a   1.000
_cell.length_b   1.000
_cell.length_c   1.000
_cell.angle_alpha   90.00
_cell.angle_beta   90.00
_cell.angle_gamma   90.00
#
_symmetry.space_group_name_H-M   'P 1'
#
loop_
_entity.id
_entity.type
_entity.pdbx_description
1 polymer ?
#
loop_
_entity_poly.entity_id
_entity_poly.type
_entity_poly.pdbx_seq_one_letter_code
_entity_poly.pdbx_strand_id
1 'polypeptide(L)'
;MMKVTKSRRSPPAGAGAALALAVAAVLLASPAAAFPPAQCVVPDNGAGTIDYPPNPCGYVTLQPMMIIDGLPPGTTIGIEAIIDSFFDITYQAGGTLGGEIEQFHAPIHMEMTGAGSMAGYFRPAFFDIFYECHAGPRLPGEPVQSFPHDLFLMQGQLPPGDPDFDLLRITAGGGFGMPSPGHTTLTMVGGGGGGGGGWAVDSFFDITYRIDFVGSPGGPLGGMSGSTTGTIRMQCGIPGTVANEAKTWGAVKTIYR
;
A
#
# COMPACT_ATOMS: atom_id res chain seq x y z
N MET A 1 -45.32 35.22 -79.82
CA MET A 1 -43.90 35.43 -80.17
C MET A 1 -43.03 35.02 -78.98
N MET A 2 -42.35 33.89 -79.12
CA MET A 2 -41.39 33.31 -78.16
C MET A 2 -40.01 33.99 -78.27
N LYS A 3 -39.33 34.17 -77.13
CA LYS A 3 -37.86 34.24 -76.96
C LYS A 3 -37.55 33.99 -75.47
N VAL A 4 -37.22 32.76 -75.06
CA VAL A 4 -35.89 32.10 -75.04
C VAL A 4 -34.85 32.83 -74.16
N THR A 5 -34.80 32.36 -72.91
CA THR A 5 -33.64 31.89 -72.11
C THR A 5 -32.39 32.76 -71.95
N LYS A 6 -32.00 33.01 -70.69
CA LYS A 6 -30.59 32.95 -70.28
C LYS A 6 -30.43 32.49 -68.81
N SER A 7 -30.12 31.21 -68.66
CA SER A 7 -29.54 30.61 -67.45
C SER A 7 -28.16 31.22 -67.18
N ARG A 8 -27.87 31.59 -65.94
CA ARG A 8 -26.51 31.88 -65.46
C ARG A 8 -26.18 31.06 -64.24
N ARG A 9 -24.99 30.48 -64.33
CA ARG A 9 -24.31 29.54 -63.45
C ARG A 9 -23.90 30.18 -62.12
N SER A 10 -23.94 29.37 -61.06
CA SER A 10 -23.27 29.59 -59.78
C SER A 10 -21.74 29.57 -59.92
N PRO A 11 -21.02 30.31 -59.06
CA PRO A 11 -19.82 29.77 -58.43
C PRO A 11 -19.75 30.19 -56.92
N PRO A 12 -18.67 29.89 -56.18
CA PRO A 12 -18.45 28.62 -55.49
C PRO A 12 -18.38 28.79 -53.96
N ALA A 13 -18.16 27.66 -53.28
CA ALA A 13 -17.99 27.48 -51.85
C ALA A 13 -17.15 28.57 -51.14
N GLY A 14 -17.75 29.21 -50.15
CA GLY A 14 -17.06 29.88 -49.05
C GLY A 14 -17.13 28.99 -47.82
N ALA A 15 -16.14 28.11 -47.65
CA ALA A 15 -15.87 27.42 -46.40
C ALA A 15 -15.39 28.47 -45.37
N GLY A 16 -16.32 29.02 -44.60
CA GLY A 16 -16.04 29.83 -43.42
C GLY A 16 -15.60 28.91 -42.30
N ALA A 17 -14.28 28.83 -42.10
CA ALA A 17 -13.65 28.16 -40.98
C ALA A 17 -14.13 28.75 -39.64
N ALA A 18 -14.80 27.93 -38.84
CA ALA A 18 -14.82 28.08 -37.39
C ALA A 18 -14.20 26.81 -36.81
N LEU A 19 -12.87 26.74 -36.88
CA LEU A 19 -12.09 25.76 -36.13
C LEU A 19 -12.19 26.15 -34.66
N ALA A 20 -13.23 25.64 -33.98
CA ALA A 20 -13.28 25.68 -32.53
C ALA A 20 -12.15 24.78 -32.02
N LEU A 21 -11.02 25.38 -31.65
CA LEU A 21 -10.01 24.72 -30.84
C LEU A 21 -10.67 24.38 -29.50
N ALA A 22 -11.18 23.16 -29.37
CA ALA A 22 -11.42 22.56 -28.08
C ALA A 22 -10.05 22.34 -27.44
N VAL A 23 -9.66 23.27 -26.56
CA VAL A 23 -8.53 23.06 -25.66
C VAL A 23 -8.99 21.96 -24.69
N ALA A 24 -8.65 20.72 -25.03
CA ALA A 24 -8.73 19.61 -24.10
C ALA A 24 -7.70 19.87 -23.01
N ALA A 25 -8.14 20.47 -21.90
CA ALA A 25 -7.36 20.52 -20.68
C ALA A 25 -7.17 19.07 -20.21
N VAL A 26 -6.00 18.51 -20.52
CA VAL A 26 -5.54 17.26 -19.92
C VAL A 26 -5.30 17.58 -18.44
N LEU A 27 -6.32 17.33 -17.62
CA LEU A 27 -6.17 17.24 -16.17
C LEU A 27 -5.26 16.03 -15.93
N LEU A 28 -3.97 16.31 -15.72
CA LEU A 28 -3.05 15.32 -15.17
C LEU A 28 -3.62 14.93 -13.81
N ALA A 29 -4.23 13.73 -13.75
CA ALA A 29 -4.55 13.08 -12.50
C ALA A 29 -3.26 13.04 -11.69
N SER A 30 -3.20 13.83 -10.63
CA SER A 30 -2.07 13.79 -9.72
C SER A 30 -2.06 12.39 -9.11
N PRO A 31 -0.90 11.70 -9.06
CA PRO A 31 -0.83 10.47 -8.28
C PRO A 31 -1.25 10.82 -6.86
N ALA A 32 -2.18 10.05 -6.31
CA ALA A 32 -2.56 10.13 -4.92
C ALA A 32 -1.26 10.02 -4.08
N ALA A 33 -1.07 10.99 -3.19
CA ALA A 33 0.19 11.15 -2.48
C ALA A 33 0.23 10.13 -1.34
N ALA A 34 0.95 9.02 -1.56
CA ALA A 34 1.18 8.02 -0.53
C ALA A 34 1.72 8.67 0.76
N PHE A 35 1.08 8.39 1.89
CA PHE A 35 1.52 8.87 3.20
C PHE A 35 2.91 8.30 3.52
N PRO A 36 3.92 9.16 3.82
CA PRO A 36 5.23 8.66 4.21
C PRO A 36 5.11 7.91 5.55
N PRO A 37 5.79 6.76 5.72
CA PRO A 37 5.75 6.05 6.99
C PRO A 37 6.32 6.95 8.10
N ALA A 38 5.56 7.05 9.20
CA ALA A 38 6.01 7.79 10.38
C ALA A 38 7.10 7.00 11.12
N GLN A 39 7.89 7.67 11.96
CA GLN A 39 8.81 6.98 12.87
C GLN A 39 8.02 6.03 13.77
N CYS A 40 8.32 4.73 13.71
CA CYS A 40 7.73 3.71 14.55
C CYS A 40 8.69 3.38 15.68
N VAL A 41 8.29 3.64 16.93
CA VAL A 41 9.03 3.20 18.12
C VAL A 41 8.13 2.33 18.97
N VAL A 42 8.51 1.06 19.15
CA VAL A 42 7.76 0.07 19.92
C VAL A 42 8.53 -0.23 21.21
N PRO A 43 7.88 -0.34 22.38
CA PRO A 43 8.54 -0.74 23.62
C PRO A 43 9.19 -2.12 23.52
N ASP A 44 10.26 -2.35 24.28
CA ASP A 44 10.82 -3.70 24.47
C ASP A 44 9.79 -4.63 25.13
N ASN A 45 9.67 -5.86 24.63
CA ASN A 45 8.76 -6.89 25.16
C ASN A 45 9.29 -7.62 26.41
N GLY A 46 10.42 -7.19 26.97
CA GLY A 46 11.10 -7.80 28.10
C GLY A 46 12.09 -8.90 27.71
N ALA A 47 12.14 -9.30 26.43
CA ALA A 47 13.10 -10.27 25.90
C ALA A 47 14.28 -9.62 25.18
N GLY A 48 14.40 -8.28 25.20
CA GLY A 48 15.42 -7.57 24.43
C GLY A 48 15.04 -7.46 22.96
N THR A 49 13.76 -7.42 22.61
CA THR A 49 13.23 -7.27 21.24
C THR A 49 11.79 -6.74 21.29
N ILE A 50 11.04 -6.82 20.19
CA ILE A 50 9.61 -6.48 20.14
C ILE A 50 8.76 -7.67 19.72
N ASP A 51 7.47 -7.57 20.00
CA ASP A 51 6.44 -8.45 19.44
C ASP A 51 5.99 -7.94 18.06
N TYR A 52 5.67 -8.88 17.15
CA TYR A 52 5.11 -8.59 15.82
C TYR A 52 3.64 -8.99 15.74
N PRO A 53 2.83 -8.35 14.88
CA PRO A 53 3.13 -7.13 14.14
C PRO A 53 3.39 -5.93 15.07
N PRO A 54 4.18 -4.92 14.63
CA PRO A 54 4.70 -3.87 15.49
C PRO A 54 3.63 -2.86 15.94
N ASN A 55 2.81 -3.21 16.93
CA ASN A 55 1.74 -2.36 17.47
C ASN A 55 2.33 -1.22 18.35
N PRO A 56 1.85 0.05 18.26
CA PRO A 56 0.68 0.56 17.53
C PRO A 56 0.96 1.02 16.08
N CYS A 57 2.10 0.68 15.50
CA CYS A 57 2.44 1.11 14.15
C CYS A 57 1.71 0.27 13.09
N GLY A 58 1.16 0.91 12.07
CA GLY A 58 0.60 0.22 10.91
C GLY A 58 1.60 0.08 9.76
N TYR A 59 1.25 -0.76 8.80
CA TYR A 59 1.87 -0.77 7.48
C TYR A 59 1.09 0.13 6.53
N VAL A 60 1.78 0.97 5.78
CA VAL A 60 1.20 1.81 4.73
C VAL A 60 1.79 1.44 3.37
N THR A 61 0.99 1.55 2.31
CA THR A 61 1.47 1.36 0.94
C THR A 61 2.26 2.58 0.46
N LEU A 62 3.45 2.39 -0.09
CA LEU A 62 4.24 3.48 -0.68
C LEU A 62 3.82 3.82 -2.12
N GLN A 63 3.11 2.90 -2.76
CA GLN A 63 2.48 3.08 -4.06
C GLN A 63 1.07 2.51 -3.97
N PRO A 64 0.08 3.12 -4.65
CA PRO A 64 -1.28 2.61 -4.58
C PRO A 64 -1.37 1.20 -5.17
N MET A 65 -2.15 0.35 -4.52
CA MET A 65 -2.64 -0.87 -5.18
C MET A 65 -3.62 -0.47 -6.27
N MET A 66 -3.80 -1.31 -7.29
CA MET A 66 -4.57 -0.94 -8.48
C MET A 66 -5.61 -2.01 -8.81
N ILE A 67 -6.81 -1.55 -9.17
CA ILE A 67 -7.79 -2.31 -9.95
C ILE A 67 -7.77 -1.73 -11.37
N ILE A 68 -7.50 -2.58 -12.35
CA ILE A 68 -7.33 -2.22 -13.76
C ILE A 68 -8.11 -3.20 -14.63
N ASP A 69 -7.81 -4.49 -14.49
CA ASP A 69 -8.43 -5.55 -15.28
C ASP A 69 -9.90 -5.68 -14.91
N GLY A 70 -10.78 -5.61 -15.92
CA GLY A 70 -12.23 -5.57 -15.73
C GLY A 70 -12.87 -4.19 -15.86
N LEU A 71 -12.06 -3.13 -15.87
CA LEU A 71 -12.51 -1.76 -16.11
C LEU A 71 -12.41 -1.37 -17.60
N PRO A 72 -13.13 -0.32 -18.05
CA PRO A 72 -12.98 0.21 -19.40
C PRO A 72 -11.53 0.65 -19.70
N PRO A 73 -11.06 0.55 -20.96
CA PRO A 73 -9.70 0.98 -21.30
C PRO A 73 -9.36 2.40 -20.84
N GLY A 74 -8.20 2.58 -20.20
CA GLY A 74 -7.76 3.86 -19.66
C GLY A 74 -8.38 4.23 -18.30
N THR A 75 -9.09 3.30 -17.66
CA THR A 75 -9.73 3.47 -16.35
C THR A 75 -9.00 2.65 -15.31
N THR A 76 -8.80 3.23 -14.13
CA THR A 76 -8.19 2.54 -12.99
C THR A 76 -8.88 2.96 -11.70
N ILE A 77 -8.78 2.13 -10.68
CA ILE A 77 -9.03 2.51 -9.29
C ILE A 77 -7.72 2.31 -8.53
N GLY A 78 -7.15 3.40 -8.03
CA GLY A 78 -5.99 3.37 -7.14
C GLY A 78 -6.46 3.23 -5.70
N ILE A 79 -5.69 2.51 -4.89
CA ILE A 79 -6.01 2.19 -3.50
C ILE A 79 -4.81 2.53 -2.63
N GLU A 80 -4.96 3.53 -1.79
CA GLU A 80 -4.02 3.75 -0.69
C GLU A 80 -4.45 2.86 0.47
N ALA A 81 -3.62 1.88 0.82
CA ALA A 81 -3.95 0.91 1.85
C ALA A 81 -3.17 1.12 3.14
N ILE A 82 -3.87 0.95 4.26
CA ILE A 82 -3.33 0.99 5.62
C ILE A 82 -3.75 -0.31 6.33
N ILE A 83 -2.80 -0.96 6.98
CA ILE A 83 -3.03 -2.14 7.82
C ILE A 83 -2.59 -1.77 9.23
N ASP A 84 -3.52 -1.76 10.17
CA ASP A 84 -3.27 -1.43 11.57
C ASP A 84 -4.15 -2.28 12.50
N SER A 85 -4.23 -1.92 13.78
CA SER A 85 -5.20 -2.50 14.73
C SER A 85 -5.18 -4.02 14.81
N PHE A 86 -3.98 -4.61 14.87
CA PHE A 86 -3.79 -6.06 14.83
C PHE A 86 -4.39 -6.77 16.05
N PHE A 87 -5.02 -7.93 15.82
CA PHE A 87 -5.67 -8.74 16.85
C PHE A 87 -5.57 -10.24 16.54
N ASP A 88 -5.97 -11.07 17.52
CA ASP A 88 -5.90 -12.54 17.47
C ASP A 88 -4.50 -13.05 17.06
N ILE A 89 -3.47 -12.41 17.61
CA ILE A 89 -2.07 -12.69 17.27
C ILE A 89 -1.63 -13.99 17.94
N THR A 90 -1.02 -14.88 17.16
CA THR A 90 -0.40 -16.11 17.64
C THR A 90 0.99 -16.28 17.05
N TYR A 91 1.88 -16.92 17.82
CA TYR A 91 3.28 -17.13 17.47
C TYR A 91 3.63 -18.61 17.50
N GLN A 92 4.41 -19.05 16.50
CA GLN A 92 4.93 -20.41 16.43
C GLN A 92 6.38 -20.39 15.97
N ALA A 93 7.23 -21.25 16.52
CA ALA A 93 8.60 -21.38 16.01
C ALA A 93 8.60 -22.05 14.62
N GLY A 94 9.46 -21.56 13.71
CA GLY A 94 9.69 -22.15 12.39
C GLY A 94 9.48 -21.19 11.23
N GLY A 95 8.60 -21.57 10.30
CA GLY A 95 8.36 -20.85 9.05
C GLY A 95 9.41 -21.12 7.98
N THR A 96 9.20 -20.54 6.79
CA THR A 96 10.10 -20.70 5.64
C THR A 96 11.48 -20.04 5.86
N LEU A 97 11.59 -19.14 6.83
CA LEU A 97 12.82 -18.44 7.18
C LEU A 97 13.51 -18.99 8.45
N GLY A 98 12.89 -19.97 9.13
CA GLY A 98 13.49 -20.69 10.26
C GLY A 98 13.54 -19.93 11.60
N GLY A 99 12.86 -18.78 11.71
CA GLY A 99 12.68 -18.04 12.95
C GLY A 99 11.29 -18.30 13.55
N GLU A 100 10.37 -17.39 13.29
CA GLU A 100 9.02 -17.36 13.87
C GLU A 100 7.95 -17.23 12.78
N ILE A 101 6.80 -17.84 13.01
CA ILE A 101 5.56 -17.65 12.27
C ILE A 101 4.67 -16.77 13.13
N GLU A 102 4.20 -15.66 12.56
CA GLU A 102 3.21 -14.77 13.16
C GLU A 102 1.91 -14.89 12.37
N GLN A 103 0.82 -15.30 13.03
CA GLN A 103 -0.52 -15.32 12.44
C GLN A 103 -1.40 -14.33 13.18
N PHE A 104 -2.13 -13.48 12.46
CA PHE A 104 -2.98 -12.46 13.04
C PHE A 104 -4.08 -12.00 12.09
N HIS A 105 -5.05 -11.27 12.63
CA HIS A 105 -6.02 -10.53 11.85
C HIS A 105 -5.78 -9.03 11.98
N ALA A 106 -6.10 -8.29 10.93
CA ALA A 106 -6.14 -6.83 10.95
C ALA A 106 -7.11 -6.32 9.88
N PRO A 107 -7.79 -5.18 10.12
CA PRO A 107 -8.48 -4.48 9.04
C PRO A 107 -7.48 -3.98 8.01
N ILE A 108 -7.83 -4.11 6.73
CA ILE A 108 -7.23 -3.29 5.68
C ILE A 108 -8.15 -2.11 5.39
N HIS A 109 -7.64 -0.90 5.56
CA HIS A 109 -8.31 0.33 5.13
C HIS A 109 -7.91 0.60 3.69
N MET A 110 -8.88 0.79 2.81
CA MET A 110 -8.70 0.93 1.37
C MET A 110 -9.34 2.23 0.90
N GLU A 111 -8.55 3.29 0.72
CA GLU A 111 -9.04 4.54 0.13
C GLU A 111 -8.99 4.43 -1.39
N MET A 112 -10.14 4.10 -2.00
CA MET A 112 -10.23 3.82 -3.43
C MET A 112 -10.60 5.08 -4.21
N THR A 113 -9.76 5.47 -5.18
CA THR A 113 -9.96 6.64 -6.05
C THR A 113 -9.94 6.22 -7.51
N GLY A 114 -10.99 6.57 -8.25
CA GLY A 114 -11.11 6.26 -9.68
C GLY A 114 -10.47 7.30 -10.59
N ALA A 115 -9.95 6.84 -11.72
CA ALA A 115 -9.43 7.64 -12.82
C ALA A 115 -10.08 7.21 -14.15
N GLY A 116 -9.84 7.96 -15.23
CA GLY A 116 -10.42 7.65 -16.55
C GLY A 116 -11.93 7.86 -16.56
N SER A 117 -12.69 6.84 -17.01
CA SER A 117 -14.17 6.93 -16.99
C SER A 117 -14.76 6.90 -15.58
N MET A 118 -13.96 6.52 -14.57
CA MET A 118 -14.30 6.52 -13.15
C MET A 118 -13.77 7.78 -12.44
N ALA A 119 -13.39 8.83 -13.17
CA ALA A 119 -12.97 10.09 -12.56
C ALA A 119 -14.08 10.65 -11.64
N GLY A 120 -13.73 10.91 -10.38
CA GLY A 120 -14.67 11.34 -9.34
C GLY A 120 -15.25 10.21 -8.49
N TYR A 121 -14.97 8.95 -8.83
CA TYR A 121 -15.23 7.82 -7.94
C TYR A 121 -14.30 7.89 -6.71
N PHE A 122 -14.89 7.87 -5.53
CA PHE A 122 -14.19 7.78 -4.26
C PHE A 122 -14.97 6.88 -3.30
N ARG A 123 -14.32 5.84 -2.78
CA ARG A 123 -14.95 4.86 -1.88
C ARG A 123 -13.93 4.37 -0.84
N PRO A 124 -14.11 4.72 0.44
CA PRO A 124 -13.31 4.12 1.52
C PRO A 124 -13.89 2.76 1.91
N ALA A 125 -13.19 1.66 1.66
CA ALA A 125 -13.59 0.34 2.14
C ALA A 125 -12.70 -0.10 3.31
N PHE A 126 -13.24 -0.90 4.23
CA PHE A 126 -12.43 -1.60 5.22
C PHE A 126 -13.08 -2.92 5.56
N PHE A 127 -12.26 -3.95 5.73
CA PHE A 127 -12.68 -5.28 6.14
C PHE A 127 -11.49 -6.06 6.70
N ASP A 128 -11.78 -7.08 7.48
CA ASP A 128 -10.76 -7.87 8.16
C ASP A 128 -10.07 -8.83 7.19
N ILE A 129 -8.74 -8.89 7.31
CA ILE A 129 -7.84 -9.75 6.55
C ILE A 129 -7.14 -10.68 7.51
N PHE A 130 -6.96 -11.93 7.09
CA PHE A 130 -6.04 -12.87 7.75
C PHE A 130 -4.64 -12.72 7.17
N TYR A 131 -3.65 -12.65 8.06
CA TYR A 131 -2.23 -12.55 7.73
C TYR A 131 -1.44 -13.69 8.35
N GLU A 132 -0.43 -14.16 7.63
CA GLU A 132 0.65 -15.01 8.12
C GLU A 132 1.97 -14.43 7.64
N CYS A 133 2.89 -14.18 8.57
CA CYS A 133 4.23 -13.72 8.29
C CYS A 133 5.25 -14.73 8.80
N HIS A 134 6.36 -14.90 8.09
CA HIS A 134 7.51 -15.69 8.52
C HIS A 134 8.71 -14.78 8.73
N ALA A 135 9.27 -14.76 9.93
CA ALA A 135 10.48 -14.03 10.26
C ALA A 135 11.69 -14.98 10.33
N GLY A 136 12.85 -14.49 9.92
CA GLY A 136 14.13 -15.14 10.20
C GLY A 136 14.53 -15.04 11.67
N PRO A 137 15.52 -15.83 12.12
CA PRO A 137 16.03 -15.76 13.48
C PRO A 137 16.49 -14.36 13.87
N ARG A 138 16.16 -13.94 15.09
CA ARG A 138 16.60 -12.66 15.70
C ARG A 138 17.70 -12.93 16.72
N LEU A 139 18.47 -11.90 17.06
CA LEU A 139 19.43 -11.92 18.17
C LEU A 139 18.96 -10.94 19.25
N PRO A 140 18.07 -11.38 20.18
CA PRO A 140 17.55 -10.48 21.20
C PRO A 140 18.65 -9.89 22.08
N GLY A 141 18.50 -8.61 22.43
CA GLY A 141 19.45 -7.83 23.23
C GLY A 141 20.53 -7.11 22.42
N GLU A 142 20.77 -7.49 21.16
CA GLU A 142 21.71 -6.76 20.30
C GLU A 142 21.17 -5.36 19.96
N PRO A 143 21.99 -4.29 20.03
CA PRO A 143 21.54 -2.92 19.76
C PRO A 143 20.89 -2.73 18.38
N VAL A 144 21.23 -3.60 17.42
CA VAL A 144 20.60 -3.69 16.11
C VAL A 144 20.25 -5.14 15.82
N GLN A 145 18.98 -5.41 15.52
CA GLN A 145 18.52 -6.72 15.04
C GLN A 145 18.08 -6.57 13.60
N SER A 146 18.62 -7.40 12.71
CA SER A 146 18.36 -7.34 11.28
C SER A 146 18.07 -8.75 10.78
N PHE A 147 16.89 -8.96 10.19
CA PHE A 147 16.46 -10.29 9.78
C PHE A 147 15.49 -10.20 8.58
N PRO A 148 15.45 -11.24 7.73
CA PRO A 148 14.49 -11.31 6.65
C PRO A 148 13.07 -11.53 7.21
N HIS A 149 12.08 -10.96 6.54
CA HIS A 149 10.65 -11.17 6.81
C HIS A 149 9.99 -11.63 5.51
N ASP A 150 8.91 -12.39 5.57
CA ASP A 150 8.12 -12.77 4.39
C ASP A 150 6.64 -12.68 4.76
N LEU A 151 5.86 -11.96 3.96
CA LEU A 151 4.40 -12.01 4.10
C LEU A 151 3.92 -13.27 3.39
N PHE A 152 3.74 -14.35 4.14
CA PHE A 152 3.50 -15.67 3.58
C PHE A 152 2.04 -15.84 3.12
N LEU A 153 1.06 -15.34 3.88
CA LEU A 153 -0.34 -15.29 3.48
C LEU A 153 -0.95 -13.93 3.83
N MET A 154 -1.74 -13.42 2.90
CA MET A 154 -2.64 -12.30 3.11
C MET A 154 -3.91 -12.61 2.33
N GLN A 155 -5.06 -12.69 3.01
CA GLN A 155 -6.33 -12.93 2.33
C GLN A 155 -7.53 -12.38 3.09
N GLY A 156 -8.48 -11.86 2.35
CA GLY A 156 -9.79 -11.53 2.86
C GLY A 156 -10.66 -10.91 1.78
N GLN A 157 -11.92 -10.69 2.13
CA GLN A 157 -12.88 -10.11 1.21
C GLN A 157 -13.91 -9.28 1.97
N LEU A 158 -14.46 -8.32 1.25
CA LEU A 158 -15.53 -7.48 1.73
C LEU A 158 -16.80 -8.35 1.97
N PRO A 159 -17.53 -8.14 3.10
CA PRO A 159 -18.77 -8.84 3.37
C PRO A 159 -19.87 -8.52 2.34
N PRO A 160 -20.85 -9.41 2.08
CA PRO A 160 -21.93 -9.12 1.15
C PRO A 160 -22.74 -7.86 1.53
N GLY A 161 -23.26 -7.16 0.52
CA GLY A 161 -24.18 -6.03 0.70
C GLY A 161 -23.57 -4.65 0.47
N ASP A 162 -22.35 -4.56 -0.04
CA ASP A 162 -21.76 -3.29 -0.46
C ASP A 162 -22.44 -2.76 -1.74
N PRO A 163 -22.71 -1.44 -1.81
CA PRO A 163 -23.40 -0.83 -2.95
C PRO A 163 -22.58 -0.80 -4.24
N ASP A 164 -21.26 -0.93 -4.16
CA ASP A 164 -20.35 -0.85 -5.30
C ASP A 164 -19.82 -2.23 -5.69
N PHE A 165 -19.66 -3.14 -4.72
CA PHE A 165 -19.05 -4.45 -4.91
C PHE A 165 -19.96 -5.61 -4.44
N ASP A 166 -20.26 -6.53 -5.36
CA ASP A 166 -20.74 -7.88 -5.00
C ASP A 166 -19.60 -8.76 -4.49
N LEU A 167 -18.39 -8.50 -5.00
CA LEU A 167 -17.15 -9.10 -4.54
C LEU A 167 -16.05 -8.05 -4.58
N LEU A 168 -15.29 -7.94 -3.48
CA LEU A 168 -13.98 -7.32 -3.46
C LEU A 168 -13.09 -8.21 -2.59
N ARG A 169 -12.09 -8.85 -3.19
CA ARG A 169 -11.20 -9.80 -2.54
C ARG A 169 -9.76 -9.43 -2.81
N ILE A 170 -8.92 -9.55 -1.79
CA ILE A 170 -7.48 -9.37 -1.89
C ILE A 170 -6.78 -10.66 -1.48
N THR A 171 -5.73 -11.01 -2.23
CA THR A 171 -4.83 -12.12 -1.90
C THR A 171 -3.38 -11.68 -2.17
N ALA A 172 -2.46 -12.03 -1.28
CA ALA A 172 -1.01 -11.86 -1.48
C ALA A 172 -0.24 -12.93 -0.69
N GLY A 173 1.04 -13.09 -1.00
CA GLY A 173 1.95 -13.95 -0.22
C GLY A 173 2.37 -15.26 -0.88
N GLY A 174 3.52 -15.77 -0.40
CA GLY A 174 4.18 -16.96 -0.93
C GLY A 174 3.32 -18.23 -0.88
N GLY A 175 2.40 -18.33 0.09
CA GLY A 175 1.44 -19.42 0.21
C GLY A 175 0.42 -19.47 -0.95
N PHE A 176 0.24 -18.37 -1.69
CA PHE A 176 -0.51 -18.34 -2.95
C PHE A 176 0.38 -18.37 -4.20
N GLY A 177 1.69 -18.63 -4.04
CA GLY A 177 2.66 -18.59 -5.13
C GLY A 177 3.02 -17.17 -5.59
N MET A 178 2.73 -16.15 -4.79
CA MET A 178 2.98 -14.74 -5.09
C MET A 178 4.14 -14.21 -4.23
N PRO A 179 5.29 -13.82 -4.82
CA PRO A 179 6.45 -13.36 -4.05
C PRO A 179 6.09 -12.17 -3.16
N SER A 180 6.44 -12.24 -1.87
CA SER A 180 6.20 -11.17 -0.90
C SER A 180 7.35 -10.98 0.09
N PRO A 181 8.62 -10.90 -0.40
CA PRO A 181 9.77 -10.77 0.47
C PRO A 181 9.73 -9.45 1.24
N GLY A 182 10.28 -9.47 2.43
CA GLY A 182 10.45 -8.32 3.30
C GLY A 182 11.75 -8.38 4.07
N HIS A 183 11.98 -7.33 4.83
CA HIS A 183 13.12 -7.26 5.73
C HIS A 183 12.80 -6.30 6.85
N THR A 184 13.32 -6.64 8.04
CA THR A 184 13.10 -5.83 9.22
C THR A 184 14.41 -5.53 9.92
N THR A 185 14.57 -4.27 10.30
CA THR A 185 15.64 -3.77 11.14
C THR A 185 15.03 -3.12 12.38
N LEU A 186 15.44 -3.61 13.55
CA LEU A 186 15.16 -3.02 14.84
C LEU A 186 16.42 -2.32 15.33
N THR A 187 16.29 -1.05 15.71
CA THR A 187 17.38 -0.28 16.32
C THR A 187 16.95 0.15 17.72
N MET A 188 17.73 -0.19 18.73
CA MET A 188 17.43 0.20 20.11
C MET A 188 17.51 1.73 20.25
N VAL A 189 16.50 2.34 20.86
CA VAL A 189 16.41 3.78 21.12
C VAL A 189 16.16 3.97 22.62
N GLY A 190 17.05 4.71 23.28
CA GLY A 190 16.84 5.12 24.67
C GLY A 190 17.11 4.07 25.76
N GLY A 191 17.95 3.05 25.51
CA GLY A 191 18.39 2.09 26.52
C GLY A 191 19.86 1.75 26.38
N GLY A 192 20.66 1.99 27.44
CA GLY A 192 22.02 1.46 27.54
C GLY A 192 21.99 0.13 28.29
N GLY A 193 22.41 -0.96 27.64
CA GLY A 193 22.96 -2.17 28.29
C GLY A 193 22.09 -3.01 29.23
N GLY A 194 20.82 -2.68 29.47
CA GLY A 194 19.97 -3.51 30.33
C GLY A 194 18.56 -2.96 30.54
N GLY A 195 17.60 -3.46 29.75
CA GLY A 195 16.17 -3.44 30.02
C GLY A 195 15.52 -2.06 30.24
N GLY A 196 14.98 -1.46 29.18
CA GLY A 196 14.14 -0.26 29.31
C GLY A 196 14.08 0.69 28.10
N GLY A 197 14.72 0.34 26.97
CA GLY A 197 14.66 1.13 25.74
C GLY A 197 13.43 0.80 24.87
N GLY A 198 13.10 1.70 23.94
CA GLY A 198 12.23 1.38 22.82
C GLY A 198 13.03 0.87 21.63
N TRP A 199 12.35 0.43 20.58
CA TRP A 199 12.93 -0.04 19.33
C TRP A 199 12.37 0.77 18.18
N ALA A 200 13.24 1.49 17.48
CA ALA A 200 12.89 2.02 16.17
C ALA A 200 12.74 0.86 15.19
N VAL A 201 11.55 0.74 14.60
CA VAL A 201 11.21 -0.30 13.63
C VAL A 201 11.37 0.27 12.22
N ASP A 202 12.08 -0.46 11.38
CA ASP A 202 12.12 -0.28 9.93
C ASP A 202 11.79 -1.62 9.29
N SER A 203 10.53 -1.80 8.90
CA SER A 203 10.01 -3.05 8.35
C SER A 203 9.31 -2.78 7.02
N PHE A 204 9.58 -3.58 6.01
CA PHE A 204 8.87 -3.50 4.75
C PHE A 204 8.61 -4.87 4.14
N PHE A 205 7.60 -4.93 3.28
CA PHE A 205 7.33 -6.05 2.39
C PHE A 205 7.16 -5.52 0.96
N ASP A 206 7.84 -6.12 0.01
CA ASP A 206 7.56 -5.97 -1.41
C ASP A 206 6.59 -7.07 -1.84
N ILE A 207 5.30 -6.77 -1.86
CA ILE A 207 4.26 -7.78 -2.04
C ILE A 207 3.83 -7.86 -3.50
N THR A 208 3.65 -9.08 -3.99
CA THR A 208 2.82 -9.35 -5.17
C THR A 208 1.42 -9.65 -4.69
N TYR A 209 0.44 -8.86 -5.14
CA TYR A 209 -0.96 -9.01 -4.76
C TYR A 209 -1.82 -9.33 -5.98
N ARG A 210 -3.00 -9.89 -5.72
CA ARG A 210 -4.12 -9.99 -6.64
C ARG A 210 -5.37 -9.44 -5.98
N ILE A 211 -6.03 -8.50 -6.64
CA ILE A 211 -7.36 -8.01 -6.28
C ILE A 211 -8.37 -8.54 -7.29
N ASP A 212 -9.37 -9.27 -6.81
CA ASP A 212 -10.52 -9.73 -7.58
C ASP A 212 -11.74 -8.87 -7.23
N PHE A 213 -12.51 -8.45 -8.23
CA PHE A 213 -13.76 -7.73 -7.98
C PHE A 213 -14.90 -8.15 -8.91
N VAL A 214 -16.12 -7.97 -8.42
CA VAL A 214 -17.37 -7.99 -9.18
C VAL A 214 -18.19 -6.80 -8.72
N GLY A 215 -18.58 -5.92 -9.64
CA GLY A 215 -19.36 -4.75 -9.31
C GLY A 215 -20.84 -5.07 -9.05
N SER A 216 -21.40 -4.41 -8.05
CA SER A 216 -22.80 -4.58 -7.64
C SER A 216 -23.79 -4.09 -8.71
N PRO A 217 -24.85 -4.84 -9.03
CA PRO A 217 -25.88 -4.41 -9.97
C PRO A 217 -26.51 -3.07 -9.59
N GLY A 218 -26.48 -2.11 -10.52
CA GLY A 218 -26.99 -0.76 -10.30
C GLY A 218 -26.01 0.19 -9.59
N GLY A 219 -24.89 -0.32 -9.10
CA GLY A 219 -23.78 0.47 -8.56
C GLY A 219 -22.85 1.03 -9.64
N PRO A 220 -21.86 1.86 -9.26
CA PRO A 220 -20.89 2.48 -10.19
C PRO A 220 -20.07 1.47 -11.01
N LEU A 221 -19.86 0.27 -10.46
CA LEU A 221 -19.12 -0.82 -11.09
C LEU A 221 -20.05 -1.88 -11.71
N GLY A 222 -21.36 -1.64 -11.76
CA GLY A 222 -22.34 -2.62 -12.23
C GLY A 222 -22.02 -3.18 -13.60
N GLY A 223 -21.95 -4.52 -13.70
CA GLY A 223 -21.60 -5.22 -14.94
C GLY A 223 -20.11 -5.31 -15.23
N MET A 224 -19.24 -4.81 -14.36
CA MET A 224 -17.79 -4.93 -14.44
C MET A 224 -17.28 -6.02 -13.48
N SER A 225 -16.26 -6.76 -13.90
CA SER A 225 -15.55 -7.71 -13.04
C SER A 225 -14.17 -7.99 -13.60
N GLY A 226 -13.22 -8.31 -12.72
CA GLY A 226 -11.88 -8.66 -13.14
C GLY A 226 -10.94 -8.96 -11.99
N SER A 227 -9.70 -9.25 -12.35
CA SER A 227 -8.64 -9.71 -11.45
C SER A 227 -7.35 -8.99 -11.83
N THR A 228 -6.91 -8.04 -11.01
CA THR A 228 -5.66 -7.30 -11.25
C THR A 228 -4.56 -7.84 -10.35
N THR A 229 -3.41 -8.17 -10.94
CA THR A 229 -2.18 -8.50 -10.22
C THR A 229 -1.20 -7.35 -10.30
N GLY A 230 -0.56 -7.02 -9.19
CA GLY A 230 0.45 -5.97 -9.15
C GLY A 230 1.49 -6.20 -8.06
N THR A 231 2.50 -5.33 -8.03
CA THR A 231 3.51 -5.31 -6.96
C THR A 231 3.58 -3.92 -6.33
N ILE A 232 3.71 -3.87 -5.01
CA ILE A 232 3.87 -2.63 -4.24
C ILE A 232 4.79 -2.87 -3.05
N ARG A 233 5.31 -1.80 -2.46
CA ARG A 233 5.92 -1.84 -1.13
C ARG A 233 4.92 -1.43 -0.06
N MET A 234 4.79 -2.24 0.98
CA MET A 234 4.20 -1.85 2.25
C MET A 234 5.31 -1.59 3.26
N GLN A 235 5.19 -0.54 4.07
CA GLN A 235 6.23 -0.15 5.02
C GLN A 235 5.64 0.26 6.37
N CYS A 236 6.29 -0.21 7.44
CA CYS A 236 6.06 0.22 8.81
C CYS A 236 7.35 0.84 9.34
N GLY A 237 7.25 2.08 9.80
CA GLY A 237 8.40 2.81 10.31
C GLY A 237 9.33 3.32 9.21
N ILE A 238 10.31 4.11 9.63
CA ILE A 238 11.43 4.57 8.79
C ILE A 238 12.71 4.22 9.51
N PRO A 239 13.83 4.05 8.77
CA PRO A 239 15.14 3.89 9.38
C PRO A 239 15.33 4.98 10.45
N GLY A 240 15.39 4.57 11.72
CA GLY A 240 15.67 5.49 12.80
C GLY A 240 17.05 6.10 12.55
N THR A 241 17.18 7.42 12.68
CA THR A 241 18.52 8.00 12.84
C THR A 241 19.08 7.40 14.12
N VAL A 242 20.05 6.48 14.00
CA VAL A 242 20.83 6.02 15.16
C VAL A 242 21.25 7.27 15.90
N ALA A 243 20.79 7.43 17.15
CA ALA A 243 21.36 8.44 18.01
C ALA A 243 22.83 8.08 18.05
N ASN A 244 23.68 8.89 17.40
CA ASN A 244 25.12 8.76 17.51
C ASN A 244 25.36 8.65 19.00
N GLU A 245 25.81 7.47 19.44
CA GLU A 245 26.27 7.26 20.80
C GLU A 245 27.14 8.47 21.10
N ALA A 246 26.68 9.34 22.00
CA ALA A 246 27.51 10.44 22.43
C ALA A 246 28.75 9.73 22.98
N LYS A 247 29.87 9.80 22.24
CA LYS A 247 31.16 9.25 22.65
C LYS A 247 31.55 9.96 23.94
N THR A 248 31.05 9.48 25.06
CA THR A 248 31.32 9.94 26.42
C THR A 248 32.81 9.77 26.77
N TRP A 249 33.55 9.02 25.95
CA TRP A 249 35.01 8.96 25.96
C TRP A 249 35.72 10.29 25.66
N GLY A 250 35.04 11.31 25.11
CA GLY A 250 35.63 12.63 24.86
C GLY A 250 35.71 13.55 26.09
N ALA A 251 34.92 13.33 27.14
CA ALA A 251 34.79 14.26 28.26
C ALA A 251 35.74 14.00 29.44
N VAL A 252 36.46 12.87 29.46
CA VAL A 252 37.30 12.49 30.62
C VAL A 252 38.73 13.08 30.55
N LYS A 253 39.13 13.74 29.45
CA LYS A 253 40.52 14.25 29.29
C LYS A 253 40.79 15.65 29.83
N THR A 254 39.84 16.35 30.45
CA THR A 254 40.03 17.75 30.85
C THR A 254 40.10 17.99 32.37
N ILE A 255 40.12 16.94 33.21
CA ILE A 255 40.20 17.11 34.68
C ILE A 255 41.65 16.97 35.24
N TYR A 256 42.64 16.77 34.37
CA TYR A 256 44.05 16.81 34.77
C TYR A 256 44.84 17.83 33.92
N ARG A 257 44.70 19.11 34.26
CA ARG A 257 45.75 20.13 34.08
C ARG A 257 45.69 21.14 35.21
#